data_AF-A0A6G8PVQ0-F1
#
_entry.id   AF-A0A6G8PVQ0-F1
#
_cell.length_a   1.000
_cell.length_b   1.000
_cell.length_c   1.000
_cell.angle_alpha   90.00
_cell.angle_beta   90.00
_cell.angle_gamma   90.00
#
_symmetry.space_group_name_H-M   'P 1'
#
loop_
_entity.id
_entity.type
_entity.pdbx_description
1 polymer ?
#
loop_
_entity_poly.entity_id
_entity_poly.type
_entity_poly.pdbx_seq_one_letter_code
_entity_poly.pdbx_strand_id
1 'polypeptide(L)'
;MEEPGARFSERQVKVLAEVLSRISIRLPAEHRAEMFGLAMEMYRHSLFREHHVMHACVKAVLGRLLSQAMDQGEILSRVELLLTLPIPGQGGFTVRTPERWPEPLEYVSWEDEVRATASLDRSSLATPVASLLSVAQTGPQDARRRAVSRLVKLYEIGGLTDDESTALGEAIWARTDETTDFPADLPYPLHSYLRLPHPPRIDVGQRYKQNALSQEFSPVASNGILSSSLKYDPVARLFRGGPVVLIGRTQEQLRSFVNWSRDEAIEILDKMRRCWDEEKQPLQNWVSRGLNPRSEGSVQGRFLDWVRLISDFILPRVADAPDAVKERVKALLDDLGHIGICTSYAAPSLLYVDATLYNDVVEQVWTGLNSTDETQIDETVRGLCHWVVLGRLDERLPSPPGQLLDELVLRTVARRIPGLETVLPSLSNVLRHSAQALHAEHLEGLCVALRYLLQDTELPDRDSRSGVDTSASPIAVEERPNFRRLSVALAARLKQEFIRRGAQPPEIIESWRTVSLEDPLPEVRRAWHDETFKTG
;
A
#
# COMPACT_ATOMS: atom_id res chain seq x y z
N MET A 1 13.82 -28.47 20.68
CA MET A 1 13.02 -29.62 21.13
C MET A 1 11.90 -29.78 20.12
N GLU A 2 12.15 -30.53 19.06
CA GLU A 2 11.21 -30.74 17.95
C GLU A 2 10.11 -31.69 18.40
N GLU A 3 8.84 -31.29 18.29
CA GLU A 3 7.72 -32.17 18.60
C GLU A 3 7.66 -33.34 17.60
N PRO A 4 7.50 -34.59 18.08
CA PRO A 4 7.52 -35.77 17.24
C PRO A 4 6.27 -35.82 16.35
N GLY A 5 6.49 -35.78 15.04
CA GLY A 5 5.63 -36.34 14.00
C GLY A 5 4.14 -35.97 14.07
N ALA A 6 3.73 -34.89 13.40
CA ALA A 6 2.32 -34.65 13.07
C ALA A 6 1.69 -35.94 12.51
N ARG A 7 0.66 -36.46 13.20
CA ARG A 7 -0.03 -37.71 12.85
C ARG A 7 -0.51 -37.63 11.39
N PHE A 8 -0.53 -38.75 10.66
CA PHE A 8 -0.90 -38.79 9.23
C PHE A 8 -2.17 -37.97 8.90
N SER A 9 -3.21 -38.08 9.73
CA SER A 9 -4.47 -37.32 9.60
C SER A 9 -4.28 -35.80 9.74
N GLU A 10 -3.38 -35.32 10.60
CA GLU A 10 -3.09 -33.90 10.74
C GLU A 10 -2.43 -33.33 9.48
N ARG A 11 -1.52 -34.10 8.87
CA ARG A 11 -0.90 -33.73 7.59
C ARG A 11 -1.94 -33.67 6.48
N GLN A 12 -2.86 -34.65 6.44
CA GLN A 12 -3.95 -34.66 5.46
C GLN A 12 -4.84 -33.43 5.59
N VAL A 13 -5.29 -33.08 6.81
CA VAL A 13 -6.14 -31.89 7.03
C VAL A 13 -5.42 -30.62 6.58
N LYS A 14 -4.13 -30.46 6.88
CA LYS A 14 -3.34 -29.31 6.41
C LYS A 14 -3.26 -29.23 4.89
N VAL A 15 -2.93 -30.34 4.24
CA VAL A 15 -2.79 -30.39 2.78
C VAL A 15 -4.14 -30.11 2.13
N LEU A 16 -5.23 -30.71 2.63
CA LEU A 16 -6.58 -30.49 2.11
C LEU A 16 -7.03 -29.05 2.32
N ALA A 17 -6.81 -28.45 3.50
CA ALA A 17 -7.15 -27.04 3.74
C ALA A 17 -6.38 -26.10 2.81
N GLU A 18 -5.09 -26.37 2.59
CA GLU A 18 -4.27 -25.60 1.64
C GLU A 18 -4.78 -25.77 0.19
N VAL A 19 -5.06 -27.00 -0.24
CA VAL A 19 -5.60 -27.29 -1.57
C VAL A 19 -6.97 -26.61 -1.76
N LEU A 20 -7.89 -26.78 -0.81
CA LEU A 20 -9.20 -26.14 -0.83
C LEU A 20 -9.05 -24.62 -0.95
N SER A 21 -8.23 -24.01 -0.09
CA SER A 21 -8.06 -22.55 -0.10
C SER A 21 -7.46 -22.01 -1.41
N ARG A 22 -6.69 -22.81 -2.16
CA ARG A 22 -6.21 -22.42 -3.50
C ARG A 22 -7.27 -22.63 -4.57
N ILE A 23 -8.05 -23.70 -4.46
CA ILE A 23 -9.15 -23.98 -5.38
C ILE A 23 -10.26 -22.95 -5.22
N SER A 24 -10.48 -22.39 -4.02
CA SER A 24 -11.53 -21.41 -3.72
C SER A 24 -11.56 -20.24 -4.70
N ILE A 25 -10.38 -19.83 -5.15
CA ILE A 25 -10.16 -18.74 -6.11
C ILE A 25 -10.82 -19.03 -7.46
N ARG A 26 -11.02 -20.29 -7.83
CA ARG A 26 -11.59 -20.72 -9.12
C ARG A 26 -13.00 -21.28 -8.99
N LEU A 27 -13.53 -21.36 -7.77
CA LEU A 27 -14.87 -21.88 -7.55
C LEU A 27 -15.93 -20.87 -8.02
N PRO A 28 -17.06 -21.31 -8.59
CA PRO A 28 -18.21 -20.45 -8.83
C PRO A 28 -18.80 -19.96 -7.50
N ALA A 29 -19.58 -18.87 -7.54
CA ALA A 29 -20.12 -18.20 -6.35
C ALA A 29 -20.86 -19.14 -5.38
N GLU A 30 -21.66 -20.08 -5.91
CA GLU A 30 -22.36 -21.09 -5.12
C GLU A 30 -21.40 -21.95 -4.27
N HIS A 31 -20.34 -22.48 -4.90
CA HIS A 31 -19.36 -23.31 -4.21
C HIS A 31 -18.45 -22.47 -3.28
N ARG A 32 -18.23 -21.18 -3.58
CA ARG A 32 -17.60 -20.26 -2.63
C ARG A 32 -18.46 -20.03 -1.39
N ALA A 33 -19.78 -19.98 -1.55
CA ALA A 33 -20.72 -19.86 -0.43
C ALA A 33 -20.68 -21.11 0.47
N GLU A 34 -20.64 -22.31 -0.11
CA GLU A 34 -20.45 -23.56 0.64
C GLU A 34 -19.11 -23.55 1.39
N MET A 35 -18.05 -23.13 0.70
CA MET A 35 -16.72 -23.04 1.29
C MET A 35 -16.64 -22.00 2.42
N PHE A 36 -17.40 -20.91 2.31
CA PHE A 36 -17.58 -19.95 3.40
C PHE A 36 -18.23 -20.62 4.61
N GLY A 37 -19.30 -21.40 4.40
CA GLY A 37 -19.94 -22.20 5.45
C GLY A 37 -18.95 -23.14 6.14
N LEU A 38 -18.18 -23.89 5.37
CA LEU A 38 -17.12 -24.77 5.89
C LEU A 38 -16.07 -23.98 6.69
N ALA A 39 -15.64 -22.81 6.21
CA ALA A 39 -14.68 -21.97 6.91
C ALA A 39 -15.21 -21.49 8.28
N MET A 40 -16.51 -21.16 8.34
CA MET A 40 -17.20 -20.78 9.58
C MET A 40 -17.34 -21.96 10.55
N GLU A 41 -17.56 -23.17 10.05
CA GLU A 41 -17.56 -24.40 10.86
C GLU A 41 -16.16 -24.70 11.41
N MET A 42 -15.13 -24.65 10.56
CA MET A 42 -13.74 -24.82 10.97
C MET A 42 -13.35 -23.84 12.07
N TYR A 43 -13.82 -22.58 12.00
CA TYR A 43 -13.59 -21.58 13.05
C TYR A 43 -14.24 -21.97 14.39
N ARG A 44 -15.43 -22.55 14.39
CA ARG A 44 -16.16 -22.89 15.63
C ARG A 44 -15.76 -24.25 16.20
N HIS A 45 -15.23 -25.14 15.37
CA HIS A 45 -15.01 -26.54 15.74
C HIS A 45 -13.84 -26.72 16.72
N SER A 46 -14.03 -27.54 17.76
CA SER A 46 -13.04 -27.77 18.85
C SER A 46 -11.68 -28.23 18.34
N LEU A 47 -11.65 -29.15 17.37
CA LEU A 47 -10.41 -29.62 16.73
C LEU A 47 -9.48 -28.49 16.30
N PHE A 48 -10.01 -27.45 15.64
CA PHE A 48 -9.18 -26.34 15.20
C PHE A 48 -8.80 -25.43 16.37
N ARG A 49 -9.71 -25.22 17.33
CA ARG A 49 -9.48 -24.35 18.50
C ARG A 49 -8.41 -24.88 19.44
N GLU A 50 -8.44 -26.18 19.71
CA GLU A 50 -7.61 -26.85 20.73
C GLU A 50 -6.22 -27.26 20.21
N HIS A 51 -6.04 -27.32 18.89
CA HIS A 51 -4.77 -27.71 18.26
C HIS A 51 -4.16 -26.52 17.50
N HIS A 52 -3.15 -25.86 18.10
CA HIS A 52 -2.49 -24.68 17.54
C HIS A 52 -1.96 -24.89 16.11
N VAL A 53 -1.55 -26.12 15.80
CA VAL A 53 -1.07 -26.56 14.49
C VAL A 53 -2.14 -26.42 13.40
N MET A 54 -3.42 -26.48 13.76
CA MET A 54 -4.58 -26.39 12.87
C MET A 54 -5.06 -24.94 12.66
N HIS A 55 -4.56 -23.97 13.42
CA HIS A 55 -4.91 -22.55 13.25
C HIS A 55 -4.52 -22.05 11.86
N ALA A 56 -3.41 -22.56 11.33
CA ALA A 56 -2.95 -22.27 9.96
C ALA A 56 -3.96 -22.71 8.89
N CYS A 57 -4.70 -23.79 9.11
CA CYS A 57 -5.72 -24.28 8.18
C CYS A 57 -6.89 -23.30 8.10
N VAL A 58 -7.39 -22.85 9.25
CA VAL A 58 -8.48 -21.85 9.34
C VAL A 58 -8.04 -20.54 8.70
N LYS A 59 -6.80 -20.10 8.99
CA LYS A 59 -6.19 -18.91 8.40
C LYS A 59 -6.07 -19.01 6.88
N ALA A 60 -5.60 -20.14 6.34
CA ALA A 60 -5.43 -20.32 4.90
C ALA A 60 -6.76 -20.25 4.16
N VAL A 61 -7.78 -20.95 4.66
CA VAL A 61 -9.12 -21.00 4.06
C VAL A 61 -9.79 -19.62 4.13
N LEU A 62 -9.91 -19.02 5.32
CA LEU A 62 -10.55 -17.71 5.47
C LEU A 62 -9.78 -16.61 4.74
N GLY A 63 -8.45 -16.63 4.86
CA GLY A 63 -7.57 -15.65 4.25
C GLY A 63 -7.77 -15.60 2.74
N ARG A 64 -7.62 -16.72 2.03
CA ARG A 64 -7.80 -16.74 0.57
C ARG A 64 -9.25 -16.51 0.16
N LEU A 65 -10.21 -17.03 0.90
CA LEU A 65 -11.62 -16.87 0.56
C LEU A 65 -12.04 -15.39 0.60
N LEU A 66 -11.73 -14.69 1.69
CA LEU A 66 -12.12 -13.29 1.91
C LEU A 66 -11.22 -12.29 1.17
N SER A 67 -9.93 -12.59 1.00
CA SER A 67 -9.02 -11.65 0.32
C SER A 67 -8.94 -11.86 -1.18
N GLN A 68 -9.23 -13.05 -1.73
CA GLN A 68 -8.95 -13.39 -3.14
C GLN A 68 -10.12 -14.04 -3.89
N ALA A 69 -10.96 -14.84 -3.23
CA ALA A 69 -11.97 -15.61 -3.95
C ALA A 69 -13.33 -14.90 -4.06
N MET A 70 -13.83 -14.33 -2.97
CA MET A 70 -15.14 -13.68 -2.92
C MET A 70 -15.06 -12.23 -3.41
N ASP A 71 -16.09 -11.75 -4.08
CA ASP A 71 -16.24 -10.31 -4.37
C ASP A 71 -16.79 -9.54 -3.15
N GLN A 72 -16.77 -8.21 -3.23
CA GLN A 72 -17.19 -7.34 -2.12
C GLN A 72 -18.68 -7.50 -1.79
N GLY A 73 -19.54 -7.76 -2.79
CA GLY A 73 -20.98 -7.98 -2.58
C GLY A 73 -21.26 -9.32 -1.87
N GLU A 74 -20.51 -10.36 -2.23
CA GLU A 74 -20.54 -11.66 -1.55
C GLU A 74 -20.11 -11.52 -0.08
N ILE A 75 -19.10 -10.71 0.22
CA ILE A 75 -18.63 -10.48 1.60
C ILE A 75 -19.64 -9.62 2.37
N LEU A 76 -20.14 -8.54 1.78
CA LEU A 76 -21.14 -7.64 2.40
C LEU A 76 -22.40 -8.39 2.83
N SER A 77 -22.93 -9.26 1.95
CA SER A 77 -24.11 -10.09 2.25
C SER A 77 -23.89 -11.09 3.41
N ARG A 78 -22.64 -11.24 3.88
CA ARG A 78 -22.26 -12.13 4.99
C ARG A 78 -21.59 -11.40 6.15
N VAL A 79 -21.56 -10.06 6.14
CA VAL A 79 -20.84 -9.29 7.16
C VAL A 79 -21.40 -9.56 8.57
N GLU A 80 -22.72 -9.72 8.70
CA GLU A 80 -23.37 -10.08 9.97
C GLU A 80 -22.81 -11.39 10.56
N LEU A 81 -22.65 -12.41 9.73
CA LEU A 81 -22.09 -13.71 10.15
C LEU A 81 -20.63 -13.57 10.62
N LEU A 82 -19.86 -12.68 9.99
CA LEU A 82 -18.49 -12.38 10.39
C LEU A 82 -18.43 -11.61 11.71
N LEU A 83 -19.34 -10.65 11.91
CA LEU A 83 -19.42 -9.86 13.15
C LEU A 83 -19.80 -10.72 14.36
N THR A 84 -20.69 -11.70 14.17
CA THR A 84 -21.19 -12.61 15.21
C THR A 84 -20.25 -13.76 15.55
N LEU A 85 -19.10 -13.89 14.88
CA LEU A 85 -18.13 -14.93 15.22
C LEU A 85 -17.66 -14.79 16.67
N PRO A 86 -17.52 -15.89 17.41
CA PRO A 86 -17.08 -15.82 18.79
C PRO A 86 -15.64 -15.29 18.87
N ILE A 87 -15.36 -14.46 19.88
CA ILE A 87 -14.02 -13.88 20.11
C ILE A 87 -13.27 -14.75 21.13
N PRO A 88 -12.01 -15.15 20.88
CA PRO A 88 -11.19 -15.85 21.87
C PRO A 88 -11.19 -15.15 23.24
N GLY A 89 -11.52 -15.90 24.29
CA GLY A 89 -11.60 -15.38 25.66
C GLY A 89 -12.92 -14.69 26.03
N GLN A 90 -13.92 -14.70 25.15
CA GLN A 90 -15.27 -14.18 25.40
C GLN A 90 -16.32 -15.30 25.31
N GLY A 91 -17.37 -15.21 26.14
CA GLY A 91 -18.53 -16.10 26.07
C GLY A 91 -18.21 -17.60 26.15
N GLY A 92 -17.14 -17.99 26.86
CA GLY A 92 -16.69 -19.38 26.95
C GLY A 92 -15.96 -19.91 25.70
N PHE A 93 -15.66 -19.06 24.71
CA PHE A 93 -14.93 -19.45 23.52
C PHE A 93 -13.42 -19.51 23.78
N THR A 94 -12.94 -20.70 24.13
CA THR A 94 -11.52 -20.96 24.42
C THR A 94 -10.76 -21.45 23.18
N VAL A 95 -9.56 -20.90 22.98
CA VAL A 95 -8.62 -21.30 21.92
C VAL A 95 -7.24 -21.48 22.57
N ARG A 96 -6.49 -22.51 22.18
CA ARG A 96 -5.18 -22.84 22.79
C ARG A 96 -4.12 -21.75 22.65
N THR A 97 -4.18 -20.99 21.56
CA THR A 97 -3.20 -19.95 21.21
C THR A 97 -3.94 -18.75 20.59
N PRO A 98 -4.64 -17.95 21.41
CA PRO A 98 -5.52 -16.86 20.93
C PRO A 98 -4.83 -15.89 19.97
N GLU A 99 -3.56 -15.57 20.20
CA GLU A 99 -2.76 -14.65 19.39
C GLU A 99 -2.51 -15.13 17.95
N ARG A 100 -2.57 -16.44 17.71
CA ARG A 100 -2.43 -17.06 16.37
C ARG A 100 -3.78 -17.34 15.70
N TRP A 101 -4.87 -17.19 16.43
CA TRP A 101 -6.21 -17.45 15.92
C TRP A 101 -6.60 -16.36 14.90
N PRO A 102 -7.13 -16.72 13.72
CA PRO A 102 -7.41 -15.73 12.69
C PRO A 102 -8.54 -14.78 13.11
N GLU A 103 -8.47 -13.52 12.68
CA GLU A 103 -9.58 -12.57 12.72
C GLU A 103 -10.08 -12.35 11.28
N PRO A 104 -11.23 -12.92 10.87
CA PRO A 104 -11.61 -12.98 9.46
C PRO A 104 -11.74 -11.62 8.78
N LEU A 105 -12.25 -10.61 9.48
CA LEU A 105 -12.43 -9.27 8.92
C LEU A 105 -11.10 -8.52 8.71
N GLU A 106 -9.98 -8.99 9.28
CA GLU A 106 -8.65 -8.46 8.97
C GLU A 106 -8.20 -8.81 7.54
N TYR A 107 -8.79 -9.84 6.91
CA TYR A 107 -8.49 -10.22 5.52
C TYR A 107 -9.27 -9.40 4.48
N VAL A 108 -10.25 -8.61 4.91
CA VAL A 108 -11.11 -7.82 4.02
C VAL A 108 -10.50 -6.43 3.83
N SER A 109 -10.27 -6.07 2.58
CA SER A 109 -9.93 -4.71 2.17
C SER A 109 -11.07 -4.17 1.32
N TRP A 110 -11.78 -3.18 1.84
CA TRP A 110 -12.88 -2.53 1.12
C TRP A 110 -12.33 -1.62 0.02
N GLU A 111 -12.94 -1.68 -1.15
CA GLU A 111 -12.70 -0.76 -2.25
C GLU A 111 -13.46 0.55 -2.00
N ASP A 112 -12.94 1.68 -2.51
CA ASP A 112 -13.53 3.01 -2.25
C ASP A 112 -15.00 3.09 -2.70
N GLU A 113 -15.39 2.35 -3.74
CA GLU A 113 -16.74 2.34 -4.31
C GLU A 113 -17.77 1.61 -3.43
N VAL A 114 -17.31 0.63 -2.66
CA VAL A 114 -18.16 -0.09 -1.68
C VAL A 114 -18.60 0.86 -0.58
N ARG A 115 -17.73 1.79 -0.17
CA ARG A 115 -18.04 2.80 0.85
C ARG A 115 -19.20 3.70 0.45
N ALA A 116 -19.35 3.96 -0.84
CA ALA A 116 -20.37 4.86 -1.37
C ALA A 116 -21.74 4.20 -1.59
N THR A 117 -21.80 2.86 -1.64
CA THR A 117 -22.98 2.12 -2.13
C THR A 117 -23.44 1.00 -1.19
N ALA A 118 -22.75 0.75 -0.08
CA ALA A 118 -23.11 -0.31 0.85
C ALA A 118 -24.51 -0.11 1.44
N SER A 119 -25.51 -0.83 0.91
CA SER A 119 -26.82 -0.98 1.53
C SER A 119 -26.79 -2.15 2.51
N LEU A 120 -26.52 -1.86 3.79
CA LEU A 120 -26.51 -2.88 4.84
C LEU A 120 -27.89 -2.97 5.49
N ASP A 121 -28.36 -4.19 5.75
CA ASP A 121 -29.53 -4.40 6.60
C ASP A 121 -29.16 -4.04 8.05
N ARG A 122 -29.54 -2.83 8.47
CA ARG A 122 -29.24 -2.31 9.80
C ARG A 122 -29.92 -3.08 10.92
N SER A 123 -31.06 -3.73 10.64
CA SER A 123 -31.81 -4.44 11.67
C SER A 123 -31.04 -5.64 12.20
N SER A 124 -30.28 -6.33 11.34
CA SER A 124 -29.50 -7.50 11.71
C SER A 124 -28.14 -7.15 12.33
N LEU A 125 -27.65 -5.91 12.14
CA LEU A 125 -26.36 -5.45 12.65
C LEU A 125 -26.41 -4.85 14.06
N ALA A 126 -27.56 -4.36 14.53
CA ALA A 126 -27.67 -3.64 15.80
C ALA A 126 -27.15 -4.45 17.00
N THR A 127 -27.56 -5.72 17.11
CA THR A 127 -27.15 -6.58 18.23
C THR A 127 -25.65 -6.95 18.18
N PRO A 128 -25.10 -7.42 17.03
CA PRO A 128 -23.66 -7.64 16.91
C PRO A 128 -22.81 -6.41 17.22
N VAL A 129 -23.20 -5.22 16.73
CA VAL A 129 -22.46 -3.98 16.95
C VAL A 129 -22.46 -3.60 18.43
N ALA A 130 -23.61 -3.65 19.11
CA ALA A 130 -23.70 -3.36 20.54
C ALA A 130 -22.83 -4.30 21.39
N SER A 131 -22.82 -5.60 21.05
CA SER A 131 -21.97 -6.60 21.72
C SER A 131 -20.48 -6.29 21.52
N LEU A 132 -20.07 -5.99 20.29
CA LEU A 132 -18.69 -5.65 19.97
C LEU A 132 -18.24 -4.34 20.66
N LEU A 133 -19.10 -3.33 20.74
CA LEU A 133 -18.80 -2.08 21.45
C LEU A 133 -18.55 -2.34 22.95
N SER A 134 -19.36 -3.19 23.58
CA SER A 134 -19.15 -3.60 24.97
C SER A 134 -17.80 -4.30 25.18
N VAL A 135 -17.44 -5.23 24.28
CA VAL A 135 -16.14 -5.91 24.30
C VAL A 135 -14.98 -4.95 24.03
N ALA A 136 -15.14 -3.99 23.12
CA ALA A 136 -14.12 -2.99 22.82
C ALA A 136 -13.81 -2.09 24.03
N GLN A 137 -14.81 -1.79 24.86
CA GLN A 137 -14.65 -0.97 26.06
C GLN A 137 -14.04 -1.77 27.23
N THR A 138 -14.61 -2.94 27.53
CA THR A 138 -14.35 -3.65 28.80
C THR A 138 -13.55 -4.95 28.64
N GLY A 139 -13.40 -5.46 27.42
CA GLY A 139 -12.77 -6.75 27.16
C GLY A 139 -11.26 -6.78 27.46
N PRO A 140 -10.68 -7.98 27.65
CA PRO A 140 -9.23 -8.15 27.74
C PRO A 140 -8.54 -7.78 26.42
N GLN A 141 -7.23 -7.58 26.46
CA GLN A 141 -6.40 -7.04 25.37
C GLN A 141 -6.75 -7.61 23.96
N ASP A 142 -6.62 -8.93 23.77
CA ASP A 142 -6.86 -9.55 22.45
C ASP A 142 -8.34 -9.50 22.03
N ALA A 143 -9.27 -9.62 22.98
CA ALA A 143 -10.70 -9.54 22.68
C ALA A 143 -11.11 -8.13 22.25
N ARG A 144 -10.58 -7.11 22.95
CA ARG A 144 -10.72 -5.70 22.58
C ARG A 144 -10.16 -5.45 21.19
N ARG A 145 -8.93 -5.90 20.92
CA ARG A 145 -8.26 -5.77 19.61
C ARG A 145 -9.16 -6.26 18.48
N ARG A 146 -9.70 -7.47 18.61
CA ARG A 146 -10.58 -8.10 17.61
C ARG A 146 -11.90 -7.36 17.47
N ALA A 147 -12.54 -6.98 18.58
CA ALA A 147 -13.80 -6.26 18.54
C ALA A 147 -13.66 -4.91 17.83
N VAL A 148 -12.60 -4.16 18.14
CA VAL A 148 -12.27 -2.90 17.45
C VAL A 148 -11.95 -3.16 15.98
N SER A 149 -11.16 -4.19 15.63
CA SER A 149 -10.87 -4.55 14.23
C SER A 149 -12.15 -4.74 13.41
N ARG A 150 -13.15 -5.43 13.96
CA ARG A 150 -14.44 -5.65 13.29
C ARG A 150 -15.26 -4.37 13.14
N LEU A 151 -15.33 -3.55 14.19
CA LEU A 151 -16.07 -2.30 14.18
C LEU A 151 -15.44 -1.28 13.23
N VAL A 152 -14.11 -1.20 13.17
CA VAL A 152 -13.39 -0.34 12.22
C VAL A 152 -13.67 -0.77 10.78
N LYS A 153 -13.72 -2.07 10.50
CA LYS A 153 -14.10 -2.57 9.16
C LYS A 153 -15.51 -2.18 8.77
N LEU A 154 -16.43 -2.08 9.72
CA LEU A 154 -17.79 -1.61 9.48
C LEU A 154 -17.85 -0.08 9.31
N TYR A 155 -17.08 0.65 10.12
CA TYR A 155 -16.90 2.10 9.99
C TYR A 155 -16.34 2.50 8.61
N GLU A 156 -15.36 1.75 8.10
CA GLU A 156 -14.74 1.99 6.79
C GLU A 156 -15.74 2.05 5.63
N ILE A 157 -16.90 1.39 5.75
CA ILE A 157 -17.95 1.34 4.73
C ILE A 157 -19.24 2.09 5.13
N GLY A 158 -19.16 2.97 6.14
CA GLY A 158 -20.33 3.72 6.61
C GLY A 158 -21.40 2.84 7.27
N GLY A 159 -21.03 1.65 7.73
CA GLY A 159 -21.96 0.68 8.30
C GLY A 159 -22.33 0.91 9.76
N LEU A 160 -21.87 2.00 10.39
CA LEU A 160 -22.20 2.40 11.76
C LEU A 160 -23.09 3.66 11.76
N THR A 161 -23.98 3.79 12.74
CA THR A 161 -24.66 5.08 12.99
C THR A 161 -23.71 6.12 13.57
N ASP A 162 -24.14 7.39 13.63
CA ASP A 162 -23.38 8.46 14.29
C ASP A 162 -23.13 8.15 15.78
N ASP A 163 -24.13 7.63 16.48
CA ASP A 163 -24.02 7.22 17.89
C ASP A 163 -23.05 6.04 18.06
N GLU A 164 -23.12 5.03 17.19
CA GLU A 164 -22.21 3.88 17.21
C GLU A 164 -20.77 4.28 16.86
N SER A 165 -20.60 5.20 15.91
CA SER A 165 -19.30 5.76 15.54
C SER A 165 -18.70 6.57 16.69
N THR A 166 -19.52 7.34 17.39
CA THR A 166 -19.11 8.07 18.61
C THR A 166 -18.69 7.10 19.71
N ALA A 167 -19.49 6.05 19.95
CA ALA A 167 -19.20 5.02 20.94
C ALA A 167 -17.92 4.23 20.59
N LEU A 168 -17.68 3.96 19.31
CA LEU A 168 -16.43 3.36 18.83
C LEU A 168 -15.25 4.28 19.11
N GLY A 169 -15.39 5.59 18.87
CA GLY A 169 -14.37 6.58 19.20
C GLY A 169 -14.02 6.57 20.69
N GLU A 170 -15.00 6.63 21.58
CA GLU A 170 -14.77 6.52 23.02
C GLU A 170 -14.09 5.17 23.38
N ALA A 171 -14.50 4.05 22.78
CA ALA A 171 -13.90 2.74 23.06
C ALA A 171 -12.43 2.61 22.58
N ILE A 172 -12.10 3.19 21.42
CA ILE A 172 -10.74 3.25 20.91
C ILE A 172 -9.85 4.04 21.88
N TRP A 173 -10.33 5.20 22.34
CA TRP A 173 -9.54 6.11 23.18
C TRP A 173 -9.65 5.86 24.69
N ALA A 174 -10.44 4.89 25.12
CA ALA A 174 -10.58 4.52 26.54
C ALA A 174 -9.29 3.96 27.17
N ARG A 175 -8.36 3.46 26.36
CA ARG A 175 -7.07 2.91 26.82
C ARG A 175 -5.95 3.45 25.95
N THR A 176 -5.13 4.32 26.52
CA THR A 176 -3.97 4.90 25.84
C THR A 176 -2.68 4.36 26.43
N ASP A 177 -1.64 4.33 25.61
CA ASP A 177 -0.27 4.04 26.01
C ASP A 177 0.33 5.26 26.72
N GLU A 178 1.01 5.04 27.85
CA GLU A 178 1.53 6.12 28.70
C GLU A 178 2.62 6.96 28.01
N THR A 179 3.34 6.38 27.06
CA THR A 179 4.47 7.05 26.39
C THR A 179 4.00 7.87 25.19
N THR A 180 3.08 7.32 24.41
CA THR A 180 2.63 7.93 23.15
C THR A 180 1.34 8.72 23.29
N ASP A 181 0.54 8.48 24.34
CA ASP A 181 -0.81 9.01 24.53
C ASP A 181 -1.77 8.67 23.36
N PHE A 182 -1.46 7.59 22.65
CA PHE A 182 -2.29 6.98 21.60
C PHE A 182 -2.95 5.70 22.08
N PRO A 183 -4.04 5.24 21.42
CA PRO A 183 -4.70 3.99 21.79
C PRO A 183 -3.72 2.81 21.87
N ALA A 184 -3.67 2.17 23.04
CA ALA A 184 -2.90 0.95 23.28
C ALA A 184 -3.65 -0.28 22.76
N ASP A 185 -2.96 -1.42 22.64
CA ASP A 185 -3.54 -2.75 22.38
C ASP A 185 -4.26 -2.94 21.04
N LEU A 186 -4.05 -2.04 20.09
CA LEU A 186 -4.67 -2.09 18.77
C LEU A 186 -3.62 -2.26 17.68
N PRO A 187 -3.94 -2.92 16.55
CA PRO A 187 -2.96 -3.29 15.53
C PRO A 187 -2.69 -2.15 14.53
N TYR A 188 -3.11 -0.93 14.84
CA TYR A 188 -3.09 0.19 13.90
C TYR A 188 -1.82 1.03 14.04
N PRO A 189 -1.19 1.42 12.92
CA PRO A 189 -0.14 2.42 12.95
C PRO A 189 -0.72 3.78 13.38
N LEU A 190 0.10 4.63 14.00
CA LEU A 190 -0.35 5.90 14.61
C LEU A 190 -1.15 6.80 13.66
N HIS A 191 -0.77 6.83 12.38
CA HIS A 191 -1.45 7.66 11.39
C HIS A 191 -2.89 7.20 11.07
N SER A 192 -3.24 5.93 11.34
CA SER A 192 -4.61 5.45 11.15
C SER A 192 -5.59 6.15 12.08
N TYR A 193 -5.17 6.53 13.29
CA TYR A 193 -6.03 7.21 14.26
C TYR A 193 -6.48 8.60 13.81
N LEU A 194 -5.81 9.23 12.83
CA LEU A 194 -6.26 10.48 12.21
C LEU A 194 -7.59 10.33 11.45
N ARG A 195 -7.95 9.09 11.08
CA ARG A 195 -9.14 8.76 10.28
C ARG A 195 -10.21 8.00 11.06
N LEU A 196 -9.81 7.38 12.17
CA LEU A 196 -10.72 6.64 13.03
C LEU A 196 -11.53 7.61 13.89
N PRO A 197 -12.75 7.22 14.33
CA PRO A 197 -13.54 8.07 15.20
C PRO A 197 -12.78 8.32 16.51
N HIS A 198 -12.97 9.53 17.05
CA HIS A 198 -12.36 9.94 18.30
C HIS A 198 -13.31 10.86 19.08
N PRO A 199 -13.20 10.92 20.42
CA PRO A 199 -13.94 11.87 21.23
C PRO A 199 -13.67 13.33 20.78
N PRO A 200 -14.67 14.24 20.81
CA PRO A 200 -14.49 15.64 20.42
C PRO A 200 -13.43 16.40 21.23
N ARG A 201 -13.16 15.93 22.46
CA ARG A 201 -12.14 16.49 23.36
C ARG A 201 -10.71 16.13 22.99
N ILE A 202 -10.49 15.19 22.07
CA ILE A 202 -9.17 14.72 21.68
C ILE A 202 -8.78 15.35 20.35
N ASP A 203 -7.76 16.22 20.40
CA ASP A 203 -7.08 16.68 19.19
C ASP A 203 -6.04 15.65 18.75
N VAL A 204 -6.49 14.69 17.94
CA VAL A 204 -5.62 13.62 17.41
C VAL A 204 -4.50 14.19 16.55
N GLY A 205 -4.77 15.27 15.81
CA GLY A 205 -3.80 15.92 14.94
C GLY A 205 -2.63 16.51 15.74
N GLN A 206 -2.95 17.24 16.82
CA GLN A 206 -1.94 17.81 17.71
C GLN A 206 -1.15 16.71 18.44
N ARG A 207 -1.81 15.67 18.97
CA ARG A 207 -1.12 14.53 19.61
C ARG A 207 -0.18 13.83 18.65
N TYR A 208 -0.62 13.61 17.40
CA TYR A 208 0.21 13.01 16.36
C TYR A 208 1.45 13.85 16.06
N LYS A 209 1.30 15.18 15.93
CA LYS A 209 2.44 16.09 15.75
C LYS A 209 3.43 15.99 16.90
N GLN A 210 2.94 16.11 18.14
CA GLN A 210 3.78 16.08 19.33
C GLN A 210 4.55 14.76 19.43
N ASN A 211 3.87 13.63 19.20
CA ASN A 211 4.51 12.33 19.21
C ASN A 211 5.57 12.21 18.10
N ALA A 212 5.23 12.57 16.86
CA ALA A 212 6.15 12.44 15.74
C ALA A 212 7.36 13.39 15.87
N LEU A 213 7.15 14.63 16.32
CA LEU A 213 8.22 15.56 16.63
C LEU A 213 9.05 15.11 17.83
N SER A 214 8.52 14.34 18.79
CA SER A 214 9.35 13.83 19.89
C SER A 214 10.36 12.75 19.47
N GLN A 215 10.22 12.17 18.27
CA GLN A 215 11.13 11.15 17.77
C GLN A 215 12.44 11.74 17.25
N GLU A 216 13.54 10.99 17.43
CA GLU A 216 14.86 11.31 16.92
C GLU A 216 15.30 10.27 15.89
N PHE A 217 16.04 10.70 14.86
CA PHE A 217 16.65 9.78 13.90
C PHE A 217 17.85 9.09 14.53
N SER A 218 17.93 7.76 14.41
CA SER A 218 19.02 6.97 15.00
C SER A 218 20.10 6.65 13.97
N PRO A 219 21.38 6.96 14.23
CA PRO A 219 22.49 6.56 13.36
C PRO A 219 22.52 5.05 13.10
N VAL A 220 22.75 4.65 11.85
CA VAL A 220 22.92 3.22 11.48
C VAL A 220 24.37 2.83 11.22
N ALA A 221 25.27 3.80 11.19
CA ALA A 221 26.69 3.57 11.12
C ALA A 221 27.38 4.24 12.30
N SER A 222 28.17 3.46 13.05
CA SER A 222 28.99 3.98 14.15
C SER A 222 30.31 3.24 14.16
N ASN A 223 31.42 3.97 14.30
CA ASN A 223 32.78 3.40 14.31
C ASN A 223 33.09 2.47 13.10
N GLY A 224 32.47 2.74 11.94
CA GLY A 224 32.64 1.93 10.72
C GLY A 224 31.93 0.56 10.75
N ILE A 225 31.03 0.35 11.71
CA ILE A 225 30.16 -0.83 11.82
C ILE A 225 28.71 -0.39 11.58
N LEU A 226 27.95 -1.21 10.86
CA LEU A 226 26.53 -1.01 10.66
C LEU A 226 25.73 -1.64 11.80
N SER A 227 24.86 -0.84 12.41
CA SER A 227 24.12 -1.20 13.62
C SER A 227 22.65 -1.56 13.36
N SER A 228 22.15 -1.38 12.13
CA SER A 228 20.73 -1.57 11.82
C SER A 228 20.44 -2.79 10.95
N SER A 229 19.48 -3.60 11.42
CA SER A 229 18.85 -4.69 10.66
C SER A 229 17.60 -4.23 9.89
N LEU A 230 17.11 -3.01 10.11
CA LEU A 230 15.91 -2.51 9.46
C LEU A 230 16.22 -2.06 8.03
N LYS A 231 15.34 -2.43 7.09
CA LYS A 231 15.38 -2.01 5.68
C LYS A 231 14.72 -0.66 5.40
N TYR A 232 14.48 0.11 6.46
CA TYR A 232 13.72 1.35 6.40
C TYR A 232 13.97 2.23 7.60
N ASP A 233 13.60 3.51 7.48
CA ASP A 233 13.64 4.46 8.59
C ASP A 233 12.25 4.58 9.25
N PRO A 234 12.07 4.16 10.51
CA PRO A 234 10.77 4.22 11.17
C PRO A 234 10.30 5.66 11.39
N VAL A 235 11.21 6.60 11.65
CA VAL A 235 10.89 8.02 11.88
C VAL A 235 10.50 8.68 10.56
N ALA A 236 11.24 8.46 9.48
CA ALA A 236 10.85 8.98 8.18
C ALA A 236 9.49 8.45 7.72
N ARG A 237 9.23 7.15 7.94
CA ARG A 237 7.94 6.53 7.63
C ARG A 237 6.80 7.02 8.52
N LEU A 238 7.08 7.44 9.75
CA LEU A 238 6.06 8.06 10.60
C LEU A 238 5.50 9.30 9.90
N PHE A 239 6.36 10.22 9.48
CA PHE A 239 5.96 11.45 8.78
C PHE A 239 5.29 11.18 7.42
N ARG A 240 5.71 10.13 6.69
CA ARG A 240 5.04 9.71 5.43
C ARG A 240 3.71 8.98 5.64
N GLY A 241 3.56 8.26 6.75
CA GLY A 241 2.29 7.62 7.13
C GLY A 241 1.19 8.64 7.41
N GLY A 242 1.60 9.81 7.91
CA GLY A 242 0.77 11.00 8.07
C GLY A 242 0.39 11.69 6.75
N PRO A 243 0.03 12.98 6.82
CA PRO A 243 -0.50 13.80 5.72
C PRO A 243 0.56 14.27 4.73
N VAL A 244 1.27 13.32 4.17
CA VAL A 244 1.98 13.55 2.93
C VAL A 244 0.97 13.26 1.82
N VAL A 245 0.92 14.12 0.80
CA VAL A 245 0.19 13.88 -0.45
C VAL A 245 0.87 12.69 -1.14
N LEU A 246 0.61 11.49 -0.63
CA LEU A 246 1.02 10.27 -1.26
C LEU A 246 0.12 10.10 -2.48
N ILE A 247 0.76 10.08 -3.64
CA ILE A 247 0.18 9.62 -4.91
C ILE A 247 -0.64 8.36 -4.61
N GLY A 248 -1.93 8.36 -4.95
CA GLY A 248 -2.83 7.22 -4.68
C GLY A 248 -4.00 7.52 -3.74
N ARG A 249 -4.01 8.65 -3.01
CA ARG A 249 -5.05 8.94 -1.99
C ARG A 249 -6.22 9.78 -2.53
N THR A 250 -7.44 9.50 -2.08
CA THR A 250 -8.67 10.23 -2.46
C THR A 250 -8.76 11.61 -1.77
N GLN A 251 -9.59 12.53 -2.27
CA GLN A 251 -9.84 13.84 -1.63
C GLN A 251 -10.35 13.75 -0.19
N GLU A 252 -11.08 12.68 0.15
CA GLU A 252 -11.54 12.43 1.51
C GLU A 252 -10.40 11.99 2.42
N GLN A 253 -9.49 11.14 1.91
CA GLN A 253 -8.26 10.76 2.59
C GLN A 253 -7.30 11.93 2.79
N LEU A 254 -7.45 13.00 1.98
CA LEU A 254 -6.75 14.27 2.10
C LEU A 254 -7.30 15.19 3.20
N ARG A 255 -8.54 14.97 3.69
CA ARG A 255 -9.15 15.79 4.77
C ARG A 255 -8.71 15.35 6.17
N SER A 256 -8.33 14.09 6.36
CA SER A 256 -7.87 13.54 7.65
C SER A 256 -6.38 13.82 7.91
N PHE A 257 -5.91 15.00 7.53
CA PHE A 257 -4.51 15.31 7.40
C PHE A 257 -4.06 16.40 8.38
N VAL A 258 -2.94 16.13 9.04
CA VAL A 258 -2.27 17.08 9.94
C VAL A 258 -1.66 18.23 9.14
N ASN A 259 -2.03 19.47 9.46
CA ASN A 259 -1.43 20.63 8.81
C ASN A 259 -0.07 20.95 9.44
N TRP A 260 1.03 20.53 8.81
CA TRP A 260 2.39 20.78 9.28
C TRP A 260 2.89 22.16 8.88
N SER A 261 3.42 22.90 9.85
CA SER A 261 4.01 24.23 9.63
C SER A 261 5.40 24.15 9.02
N ARG A 262 5.88 25.30 8.52
CA ARG A 262 7.26 25.46 8.07
C ARG A 262 8.26 25.20 9.20
N ASP A 263 8.01 25.71 10.40
CA ASP A 263 8.94 25.56 11.53
C ASP A 263 9.06 24.10 11.96
N GLU A 264 7.97 23.34 11.94
CA GLU A 264 7.98 21.89 12.20
C GLU A 264 8.78 21.14 11.11
N ALA A 265 8.66 21.53 9.84
CA ALA A 265 9.46 20.94 8.76
C ALA A 265 10.96 21.27 8.89
N ILE A 266 11.29 22.47 9.37
CA ILE A 266 12.67 22.88 9.66
C ILE A 266 13.23 22.08 10.84
N GLU A 267 12.45 21.87 11.90
CA GLU A 267 12.85 21.05 13.04
C GLU A 267 13.20 19.62 12.62
N ILE A 268 12.38 19.02 11.74
CA ILE A 268 12.63 17.67 11.21
C ILE A 268 13.91 17.65 10.36
N LEU A 269 14.10 18.64 9.49
CA LEU A 269 15.34 18.79 8.73
C LEU A 269 16.56 18.87 9.64
N ASP A 270 16.48 19.65 10.71
CA ASP A 270 17.58 19.83 11.67
C ASP A 270 17.91 18.52 12.40
N LYS A 271 16.91 17.70 12.72
CA LYS A 271 17.11 16.34 13.28
C LYS A 271 17.77 15.39 12.29
N MET A 272 17.32 15.40 11.03
CA MET A 272 17.95 14.59 9.97
C MET A 272 19.42 14.98 9.79
N ARG A 273 19.73 16.28 9.77
CA ARG A 273 21.10 16.77 9.63
C ARG A 273 21.98 16.40 10.81
N ARG A 274 21.48 16.53 12.04
CA ARG A 274 22.21 16.11 13.24
C ARG A 274 22.61 14.64 13.17
N CYS A 275 21.64 13.77 12.84
CA CYS A 275 21.90 12.34 12.66
C CYS A 275 22.89 12.08 11.51
N TRP A 276 22.75 12.79 10.38
CA TRP A 276 23.67 12.67 9.25
C TRP A 276 25.10 13.07 9.60
N ASP A 277 25.28 14.18 10.31
CA ASP A 277 26.61 14.67 10.70
C ASP A 277 27.34 13.66 11.59
N GLU A 278 26.61 12.86 12.39
CA GLU A 278 27.17 11.79 13.23
C GLU A 278 27.59 10.55 12.42
N GLU A 279 26.89 10.21 11.32
CA GLU A 279 27.09 8.96 10.58
C GLU A 279 27.77 9.10 9.21
N LYS A 280 27.87 10.33 8.67
CA LYS A 280 28.46 10.62 7.36
C LYS A 280 29.89 10.09 7.24
N GLN A 281 30.75 10.38 8.22
CA GLN A 281 32.15 9.94 8.21
C GLN A 281 32.28 8.41 8.31
N PRO A 282 31.62 7.71 9.25
CA PRO A 282 31.54 6.26 9.25
C PRO A 282 31.08 5.66 7.92
N LEU A 283 30.05 6.22 7.28
CA LEU A 283 29.54 5.75 5.99
C LEU A 283 30.53 5.99 4.85
N GLN A 284 31.16 7.17 4.78
CA GLN A 284 32.17 7.46 3.76
C GLN A 284 33.37 6.52 3.86
N ASN A 285 33.83 6.20 5.08
CA ASN A 285 34.88 5.22 5.31
C ASN A 285 34.45 3.82 4.88
N TRP A 286 33.19 3.47 5.14
CA TRP A 286 32.61 2.19 4.76
C TRP A 286 32.53 2.05 3.22
N VAL A 287 32.08 3.10 2.51
CA VAL A 287 32.08 3.18 1.04
C VAL A 287 33.49 3.09 0.47
N SER A 288 34.44 3.80 1.08
CA SER A 288 35.85 3.82 0.65
C SER A 288 36.53 2.45 0.75
N ARG A 289 35.99 1.50 1.52
CA ARG A 289 36.44 0.10 1.58
C ARG A 289 35.88 -0.77 0.45
N GLY A 290 35.20 -0.17 -0.53
CA GLY A 290 34.59 -0.87 -1.66
C GLY A 290 33.23 -1.50 -1.36
N LEU A 291 32.64 -1.19 -0.19
CA LEU A 291 31.30 -1.65 0.17
C LEU A 291 30.27 -0.68 -0.41
N ASN A 292 29.29 -1.21 -1.13
CA ASN A 292 28.33 -0.38 -1.85
C ASN A 292 27.04 -0.25 -1.04
N PRO A 293 26.60 0.97 -0.65
CA PRO A 293 25.34 1.14 0.08
C PRO A 293 24.16 0.56 -0.68
N ARG A 294 24.22 0.53 -2.01
CA ARG A 294 23.20 -0.06 -2.88
C ARG A 294 23.11 -1.59 -2.78
N SER A 295 24.19 -2.26 -2.40
CA SER A 295 24.18 -3.71 -2.18
C SER A 295 23.65 -4.10 -0.80
N GLU A 296 23.66 -3.15 0.14
CA GLU A 296 23.12 -3.35 1.48
C GLU A 296 21.73 -2.74 1.63
N GLY A 297 20.72 -3.57 1.35
CA GLY A 297 19.32 -3.14 1.36
C GLY A 297 18.82 -2.54 2.69
N SER A 298 19.54 -2.70 3.81
CA SER A 298 19.24 -1.99 5.07
C SER A 298 19.55 -0.50 4.99
N VAL A 299 20.74 -0.15 4.51
CA VAL A 299 21.25 1.22 4.40
C VAL A 299 20.53 1.98 3.29
N GLN A 300 20.45 1.36 2.10
CA GLN A 300 19.78 1.96 0.95
C GLN A 300 18.31 2.28 1.24
N GLY A 301 17.55 1.31 1.76
CA GLY A 301 16.12 1.48 2.02
C GLY A 301 15.82 2.61 3.02
N ARG A 302 16.67 2.78 4.04
CA ARG A 302 16.56 3.87 5.02
C ARG A 302 16.75 5.24 4.37
N PHE A 303 17.85 5.45 3.65
CA PHE A 303 18.12 6.77 3.06
C PHE A 303 17.21 7.09 1.88
N LEU A 304 16.66 6.08 1.18
CA LEU A 304 15.56 6.32 0.23
C LEU A 304 14.31 6.85 0.96
N ASP A 305 13.99 6.37 2.16
CA ASP A 305 12.89 6.94 2.95
C ASP A 305 13.18 8.39 3.38
N TRP A 306 14.46 8.76 3.60
CA TRP A 306 14.86 10.16 3.83
C TRP A 306 14.70 11.03 2.59
N VAL A 307 15.17 10.58 1.42
CA VAL A 307 15.00 11.31 0.14
C VAL A 307 13.52 11.57 -0.12
N ARG A 308 12.67 10.57 0.14
CA ARG A 308 11.22 10.72 -0.01
C ARG A 308 10.60 11.64 1.03
N LEU A 309 11.05 11.61 2.28
CA LEU A 309 10.62 12.59 3.28
C LEU A 309 11.00 14.02 2.87
N ILE A 310 12.22 14.22 2.37
CA ILE A 310 12.68 15.52 1.89
C ILE A 310 11.79 16.01 0.75
N SER A 311 11.55 15.15 -0.25
CA SER A 311 10.73 15.45 -1.42
C SER A 311 9.27 15.74 -1.06
N ASP A 312 8.62 14.79 -0.38
CA ASP A 312 7.16 14.82 -0.24
C ASP A 312 6.70 15.78 0.87
N PHE A 313 7.59 16.11 1.81
CA PHE A 313 7.24 16.81 3.04
C PHE A 313 8.02 18.10 3.26
N ILE A 314 9.36 18.05 3.22
CA ILE A 314 10.22 19.18 3.61
C ILE A 314 10.22 20.26 2.53
N LEU A 315 10.61 19.91 1.30
CA LEU A 315 10.80 20.86 0.19
C LEU A 315 9.56 21.73 -0.08
N PRO A 316 8.32 21.19 -0.17
CA PRO A 316 7.12 22.00 -0.36
C PRO A 316 6.86 23.02 0.76
N ARG A 317 7.34 22.76 1.98
CA ARG A 317 7.10 23.61 3.17
C ARG A 317 8.19 24.64 3.41
N VAL A 318 9.40 24.41 2.89
CA VAL A 318 10.52 25.33 3.01
C VAL A 318 10.75 26.17 1.75
N ALA A 319 9.84 26.11 0.78
CA ALA A 319 9.87 26.94 -0.43
C ALA A 319 10.06 28.43 -0.13
N ASP A 320 9.38 28.93 0.90
CA ASP A 320 9.42 30.33 1.36
C ASP A 320 10.32 30.52 2.60
N ALA A 321 11.17 29.56 2.92
CA ALA A 321 12.14 29.69 4.02
C ALA A 321 13.36 30.54 3.59
N PRO A 322 14.15 31.07 4.55
CA PRO A 322 15.41 31.74 4.23
C PRO A 322 16.35 30.86 3.42
N ASP A 323 17.22 31.46 2.59
CA ASP A 323 18.15 30.72 1.71
C ASP A 323 19.06 29.78 2.50
N ALA A 324 19.47 30.16 3.71
CA ALA A 324 20.23 29.29 4.60
C ALA A 324 19.50 27.95 4.89
N VAL A 325 18.17 27.93 4.92
CA VAL A 325 17.39 26.68 5.09
C VAL A 325 17.35 25.86 3.81
N LYS A 326 17.17 26.53 2.67
CA LYS A 326 17.15 25.89 1.35
C LYS A 326 18.48 25.21 1.03
N GLU A 327 19.58 25.92 1.26
CA GLU A 327 20.94 25.39 1.07
C GLU A 327 21.25 24.21 1.99
N ARG A 328 20.68 24.17 3.20
CA ARG A 328 20.81 23.02 4.11
C ARG A 328 20.14 21.76 3.54
N VAL A 329 18.99 21.88 2.89
CA VAL A 329 18.30 20.74 2.25
C VAL A 329 19.07 20.26 1.02
N LYS A 330 19.52 21.19 0.17
CA LYS A 330 20.34 20.88 -1.02
C LYS A 330 21.62 20.14 -0.62
N ALA A 331 22.36 20.67 0.34
CA ALA A 331 23.59 20.06 0.84
C ALA A 331 23.38 18.65 1.40
N LEU A 332 22.26 18.40 2.09
CA LEU A 332 21.93 17.05 2.58
C LEU A 332 21.66 16.08 1.43
N LEU A 333 20.89 16.49 0.41
CA LEU A 333 20.66 15.66 -0.77
C LEU A 333 21.95 15.40 -1.55
N ASP A 334 22.78 16.42 -1.74
CA ASP A 334 24.07 16.28 -2.40
C ASP A 334 24.95 15.28 -1.64
N ASP A 335 25.05 15.42 -0.32
CA ASP A 335 25.80 14.51 0.54
C ASP A 335 25.35 13.04 0.41
N LEU A 336 24.04 12.80 0.37
CA LEU A 336 23.48 11.47 0.13
C LEU A 336 23.83 10.95 -1.28
N GLY A 337 23.79 11.83 -2.29
CA GLY A 337 24.20 11.51 -3.65
C GLY A 337 25.68 11.12 -3.75
N HIS A 338 26.56 11.83 -3.04
CA HIS A 338 28.01 11.57 -3.04
C HIS A 338 28.39 10.20 -2.45
N ILE A 339 27.59 9.68 -1.50
CA ILE A 339 27.78 8.32 -0.99
C ILE A 339 27.08 7.25 -1.84
N GLY A 340 26.42 7.64 -2.93
CA GLY A 340 25.80 6.73 -3.89
C GLY A 340 24.32 6.42 -3.65
N ILE A 341 23.63 7.12 -2.74
CA ILE A 341 22.18 7.02 -2.59
C ILE A 341 21.50 7.71 -3.78
N CYS A 342 20.48 7.08 -4.35
CA CYS A 342 19.71 7.67 -5.45
C CYS A 342 18.83 8.82 -4.92
N THR A 343 19.09 10.03 -5.42
CA THR A 343 18.33 11.24 -5.05
C THR A 343 17.33 11.68 -6.11
N SER A 344 17.23 10.95 -7.22
CA SER A 344 16.40 11.31 -8.38
C SER A 344 14.92 11.48 -8.05
N TYR A 345 14.43 10.80 -7.02
CA TYR A 345 13.06 10.99 -6.53
C TYR A 345 12.80 12.44 -6.07
N ALA A 346 13.77 13.06 -5.40
CA ALA A 346 13.64 14.41 -4.84
C ALA A 346 14.03 15.52 -5.82
N ALA A 347 14.69 15.18 -6.95
CA ALA A 347 15.20 16.16 -7.90
C ALA A 347 14.10 17.14 -8.39
N PRO A 348 12.89 16.70 -8.79
CA PRO A 348 11.81 17.61 -9.14
C PRO A 348 11.41 18.58 -8.01
N SER A 349 11.37 18.09 -6.78
CA SER A 349 10.96 18.88 -5.62
C SER A 349 11.97 19.96 -5.24
N LEU A 350 13.22 19.90 -5.73
CA LEU A 350 14.19 20.99 -5.55
C LEU A 350 13.70 22.30 -6.20
N LEU A 351 12.83 22.21 -7.20
CA LEU A 351 12.26 23.37 -7.88
C LEU A 351 11.35 24.21 -6.96
N TYR A 352 10.88 23.67 -5.84
CA TYR A 352 10.20 24.47 -4.80
C TYR A 352 11.12 25.53 -4.18
N VAL A 353 12.42 25.21 -4.04
CA VAL A 353 13.38 26.08 -3.37
C VAL A 353 14.26 26.85 -4.35
N ASP A 354 14.44 26.31 -5.55
CA ASP A 354 15.28 26.90 -6.59
C ASP A 354 14.77 26.54 -8.00
N ALA A 355 13.97 27.44 -8.58
CA ALA A 355 13.43 27.27 -9.92
C ALA A 355 14.49 27.35 -11.03
N THR A 356 15.70 27.86 -10.74
CA THR A 356 16.76 27.95 -11.76
C THR A 356 17.33 26.59 -12.15
N LEU A 357 17.13 25.58 -11.31
CA LEU A 357 17.55 24.19 -11.53
C LEU A 357 16.68 23.43 -12.54
N TYR A 358 15.68 24.07 -13.15
CA TYR A 358 14.70 23.38 -14.01
C TYR A 358 15.35 22.52 -15.10
N ASN A 359 16.32 23.06 -15.84
CA ASN A 359 16.99 22.32 -16.91
C ASN A 359 17.84 21.16 -16.37
N ASP A 360 18.55 21.38 -15.26
CA ASP A 360 19.38 20.36 -14.61
C ASP A 360 18.52 19.19 -14.10
N VAL A 361 17.36 19.51 -13.50
CA VAL A 361 16.37 18.53 -13.05
C VAL A 361 15.82 17.74 -14.24
N VAL A 362 15.49 18.39 -15.35
CA VAL A 362 15.03 17.71 -16.57
C VAL A 362 16.10 16.76 -17.10
N GLU A 363 17.35 17.19 -17.19
CA GLU A 363 18.47 16.36 -17.63
C GLU A 363 18.72 15.17 -16.68
N GLN A 364 18.64 15.41 -15.37
CA GLN A 364 18.78 14.36 -14.36
C GLN A 364 17.67 13.31 -14.47
N VAL A 365 16.42 13.73 -14.63
CA VAL A 365 15.29 12.80 -14.82
C VAL A 365 15.42 12.06 -16.14
N TRP A 366 15.77 12.74 -17.23
CA TRP A 366 16.02 12.11 -18.53
C TRP A 366 17.10 11.02 -18.44
N THR A 367 18.22 11.34 -17.80
CA THR A 367 19.34 10.41 -17.58
C THR A 367 18.93 9.24 -16.70
N GLY A 368 18.13 9.48 -15.66
CA GLY A 368 17.62 8.44 -14.77
C GLY A 368 16.65 7.46 -15.46
N LEU A 369 15.76 7.95 -16.32
CA LEU A 369 14.85 7.10 -17.11
C LEU A 369 15.59 6.17 -18.09
N ASN A 370 16.75 6.62 -18.58
CA ASN A 370 17.61 5.90 -19.51
C ASN A 370 18.77 5.15 -18.82
N SER A 371 18.77 5.08 -17.49
CA SER A 371 19.79 4.34 -16.74
C SER A 371 19.64 2.83 -16.93
N THR A 372 20.72 2.09 -16.67
CA THR A 372 20.72 0.62 -16.56
C THR A 372 20.59 0.16 -15.11
N ASP A 373 20.66 1.08 -14.14
CA ASP A 373 20.48 0.79 -12.71
C ASP A 373 18.98 0.80 -12.36
N GLU A 374 18.47 -0.34 -11.91
CA GLU A 374 17.04 -0.51 -11.59
C GLU A 374 16.56 0.45 -10.50
N THR A 375 17.36 0.68 -9.45
CA THR A 375 16.99 1.64 -8.39
C THR A 375 16.89 3.05 -8.95
N GLN A 376 17.88 3.45 -9.77
CA GLN A 376 17.89 4.75 -10.42
C GLN A 376 16.65 4.95 -11.27
N ILE A 377 16.29 3.96 -12.09
CA ILE A 377 15.08 4.00 -12.93
C ILE A 377 13.84 4.12 -12.04
N ASP A 378 13.70 3.26 -11.03
CA ASP A 378 12.54 3.20 -10.15
C ASP A 378 12.30 4.52 -9.42
N GLU A 379 13.33 5.09 -8.78
CA GLU A 379 13.21 6.35 -8.06
C GLU A 379 12.97 7.52 -9.03
N THR A 380 13.56 7.50 -10.23
CA THR A 380 13.33 8.52 -11.25
C THR A 380 11.89 8.49 -11.77
N VAL A 381 11.35 7.31 -12.08
CA VAL A 381 9.97 7.14 -12.52
C VAL A 381 9.00 7.62 -11.43
N ARG A 382 9.23 7.22 -10.18
CA ARG A 382 8.40 7.65 -9.05
C ARG A 382 8.50 9.16 -8.83
N GLY A 383 9.69 9.75 -8.93
CA GLY A 383 9.93 11.19 -8.83
C GLY A 383 9.23 11.98 -9.94
N LEU A 384 9.30 11.51 -11.20
CA LEU A 384 8.60 12.13 -12.33
C LEU A 384 7.07 12.07 -12.15
N CYS A 385 6.52 10.91 -11.79
CA CYS A 385 5.08 10.81 -11.56
C CYS A 385 4.64 11.66 -10.36
N HIS A 386 5.50 11.80 -9.34
CA HIS A 386 5.28 12.73 -8.23
C HIS A 386 5.26 14.18 -8.70
N TRP A 387 6.21 14.57 -9.56
CA TRP A 387 6.28 15.89 -10.16
C TRP A 387 5.02 16.24 -10.95
N VAL A 388 4.52 15.31 -11.77
CA VAL A 388 3.28 15.48 -12.53
C VAL A 388 2.08 15.74 -11.63
N VAL A 389 1.97 14.98 -10.54
CA VAL A 389 0.84 15.09 -9.60
C VAL A 389 0.96 16.37 -8.76
N LEU A 390 2.13 16.67 -8.20
CA LEU A 390 2.33 17.85 -7.37
C LEU A 390 2.28 19.16 -8.15
N GLY A 391 2.87 19.22 -9.35
CA GLY A 391 2.86 20.43 -10.18
C GLY A 391 1.46 20.87 -10.63
N ARG A 392 0.44 20.06 -10.34
CA ARG A 392 -0.97 20.41 -10.50
C ARG A 392 -1.66 20.85 -9.23
N LEU A 393 -1.23 20.31 -8.10
CA LEU A 393 -1.79 20.61 -6.80
C LEU A 393 -1.17 21.87 -6.21
N ASP A 394 0.03 22.23 -6.64
CA ASP A 394 0.80 23.36 -6.14
C ASP A 394 1.42 24.14 -7.31
N GLU A 395 0.93 25.36 -7.53
CA GLU A 395 1.39 26.24 -8.63
C GLU A 395 2.85 26.69 -8.47
N ARG A 396 3.44 26.53 -7.28
CA ARG A 396 4.86 26.87 -7.03
C ARG A 396 5.80 25.89 -7.73
N LEU A 397 5.33 24.67 -8.03
CA LEU A 397 6.11 23.67 -8.72
C LEU A 397 5.76 23.71 -10.22
N PRO A 398 6.71 24.06 -11.11
CA PRO A 398 6.43 24.10 -12.54
C PRO A 398 6.09 22.69 -13.05
N SER A 399 5.30 22.58 -14.12
CA SER A 399 5.00 21.27 -14.73
C SER A 399 6.23 20.69 -15.42
N PRO A 400 6.40 19.34 -15.45
CA PRO A 400 7.46 18.71 -16.22
C PRO A 400 7.26 18.94 -17.73
N PRO A 401 8.35 18.97 -18.53
CA PRO A 401 8.23 19.02 -19.98
C PRO A 401 7.61 17.73 -20.52
N GLY A 402 6.77 17.85 -21.56
CA GLY A 402 6.05 16.71 -22.16
C GLY A 402 6.96 15.56 -22.61
N GLN A 403 8.18 15.88 -23.04
CA GLN A 403 9.19 14.90 -23.48
C GLN A 403 9.53 13.84 -22.43
N LEU A 404 9.45 14.16 -21.13
CA LEU A 404 9.68 13.17 -20.07
C LEU A 404 8.53 12.16 -19.96
N LEU A 405 7.29 12.61 -20.25
CA LEU A 405 6.13 11.72 -20.33
C LEU A 405 6.16 10.88 -21.61
N ASP A 406 6.60 11.47 -22.72
CA ASP A 406 6.83 10.74 -23.98
C ASP A 406 7.80 9.57 -23.75
N GLU A 407 8.94 9.81 -23.08
CA GLU A 407 9.91 8.75 -22.77
C GLU A 407 9.34 7.69 -21.82
N LEU A 408 8.52 8.09 -20.83
CA LEU A 408 7.88 7.13 -19.93
C LEU A 408 6.91 6.20 -20.66
N VAL A 409 6.11 6.75 -21.59
CA VAL A 409 5.23 5.97 -22.46
C VAL A 409 6.05 5.10 -23.42
N LEU A 410 7.10 5.64 -24.03
CA LEU A 410 7.97 4.91 -24.95
C LEU A 410 8.65 3.72 -24.26
N ARG A 411 9.13 3.89 -23.03
CA ARG A 411 9.65 2.79 -22.19
C ARG A 411 8.63 1.66 -22.03
N THR A 412 7.36 2.03 -21.83
CA THR A 412 6.26 1.07 -21.67
C THR A 412 5.97 0.34 -22.98
N VAL A 413 5.90 1.07 -24.11
CA VAL A 413 5.72 0.51 -25.46
C VAL A 413 6.86 -0.46 -25.81
N ALA A 414 8.09 -0.06 -25.52
CA ALA A 414 9.28 -0.87 -25.74
C ALA A 414 9.44 -2.01 -24.71
N ARG A 415 8.58 -2.09 -23.70
CA ARG A 415 8.61 -3.08 -22.60
C ARG A 415 10.01 -3.18 -21.97
N ARG A 416 10.67 -2.03 -21.76
CA ARG A 416 12.06 -2.00 -21.29
C ARG A 416 12.15 -2.50 -19.84
N ILE A 417 12.95 -3.54 -19.64
CA ILE A 417 13.35 -4.08 -18.34
C ILE A 417 14.85 -3.76 -18.16
N PRO A 418 15.30 -3.32 -16.97
CA PRO A 418 14.56 -3.18 -15.71
C PRO A 418 13.64 -1.96 -15.65
N GLY A 419 12.71 -1.95 -14.68
CA GLY A 419 11.85 -0.81 -14.30
C GLY A 419 10.43 -0.78 -14.88
N LEU A 420 10.06 -1.70 -15.79
CA LEU A 420 8.68 -1.80 -16.30
C LEU A 420 7.67 -2.03 -15.18
N GLU A 421 8.05 -2.81 -14.16
CA GLU A 421 7.23 -3.08 -12.97
C GLU A 421 6.87 -1.80 -12.20
N THR A 422 7.76 -0.80 -12.18
CA THR A 422 7.50 0.49 -11.54
C THR A 422 6.74 1.45 -12.46
N VAL A 423 7.00 1.41 -13.78
CA VAL A 423 6.38 2.30 -14.76
C VAL A 423 4.86 2.07 -14.89
N LEU A 424 4.42 0.82 -15.02
CA LEU A 424 2.99 0.48 -15.19
C LEU A 424 2.08 1.00 -14.04
N PRO A 425 2.37 0.74 -12.75
CA PRO A 425 1.57 1.29 -11.65
C PRO A 425 1.73 2.81 -11.53
N SER A 426 2.90 3.37 -11.87
CA SER A 426 3.11 4.84 -11.82
C SER A 426 2.26 5.57 -12.86
N LEU A 427 2.15 5.05 -14.08
CA LEU A 427 1.25 5.56 -15.12
C LEU A 427 -0.23 5.37 -14.73
N SER A 428 -0.58 4.24 -14.13
CA SER A 428 -1.92 4.01 -13.59
C SER A 428 -2.30 5.06 -12.54
N ASN A 429 -1.34 5.46 -11.71
CA ASN A 429 -1.52 6.53 -10.73
C ASN A 429 -1.63 7.91 -11.38
N VAL A 430 -0.84 8.21 -12.42
CA VAL A 430 -0.99 9.45 -13.19
C VAL A 430 -2.38 9.53 -13.82
N LEU A 431 -2.88 8.46 -14.44
CA LEU A 431 -4.25 8.40 -14.98
C LEU A 431 -5.33 8.59 -13.90
N ARG A 432 -5.07 8.16 -12.67
CA ARG A 432 -6.01 8.32 -11.55
C ARG A 432 -6.10 9.76 -11.06
N HIS A 433 -4.96 10.44 -10.90
CA HIS A 433 -4.88 11.74 -10.21
C HIS A 433 -4.65 12.94 -11.13
N SER A 434 -4.15 12.69 -12.33
CA SER A 434 -3.62 13.72 -13.22
C SER A 434 -3.72 13.28 -14.68
N ALA A 435 -4.85 12.66 -15.05
CA ALA A 435 -5.07 12.11 -16.39
C ALA A 435 -4.91 13.16 -17.49
N GLN A 436 -5.28 14.42 -17.20
CA GLN A 436 -5.12 15.54 -18.13
C GLN A 436 -3.66 15.90 -18.42
N ALA A 437 -2.66 15.22 -17.83
CA ALA A 437 -1.23 15.41 -18.15
C ALA A 437 -0.83 14.56 -19.35
N LEU A 438 -1.63 13.53 -19.62
CA LEU A 438 -1.45 12.61 -20.73
C LEU A 438 -2.33 13.08 -21.89
N HIS A 439 -1.69 13.62 -22.92
CA HIS A 439 -2.33 13.91 -24.20
C HIS A 439 -2.82 12.64 -24.92
N ALA A 440 -3.62 12.81 -25.98
CA ALA A 440 -4.18 11.69 -26.75
C ALA A 440 -3.11 10.71 -27.25
N GLU A 441 -1.98 11.23 -27.76
CA GLU A 441 -0.84 10.43 -28.24
C GLU A 441 -0.26 9.53 -27.15
N HIS A 442 -0.19 10.01 -25.90
CA HIS A 442 0.22 9.18 -24.77
C HIS A 442 -0.76 8.04 -24.51
N LEU A 443 -2.07 8.31 -24.54
CA LEU A 443 -3.10 7.29 -24.32
C LEU A 443 -3.06 6.22 -25.43
N GLU A 444 -2.85 6.64 -26.68
CA GLU A 444 -2.67 5.75 -27.82
C GLU A 444 -1.40 4.89 -27.67
N GLY A 445 -0.28 5.50 -27.27
CA GLY A 445 0.96 4.78 -26.97
C GLY A 445 0.78 3.73 -25.87
N LEU A 446 0.04 4.05 -24.80
CA LEU A 446 -0.27 3.07 -23.75
C LEU A 446 -1.17 1.93 -24.26
N CYS A 447 -2.12 2.20 -25.16
CA CYS A 447 -2.90 1.17 -25.83
C CYS A 447 -2.01 0.25 -26.71
N VAL A 448 -1.01 0.80 -27.39
CA VAL A 448 -0.01 0.00 -28.13
C VAL A 448 0.79 -0.87 -27.17
N ALA A 449 1.28 -0.31 -26.06
CA ALA A 449 1.99 -1.07 -25.05
C ALA A 449 1.15 -2.22 -24.47
N LEU A 450 -0.13 -1.97 -24.18
CA LEU A 450 -1.07 -2.98 -23.70
C LEU A 450 -1.29 -4.10 -24.71
N ARG A 451 -1.28 -3.81 -26.02
CA ARG A 451 -1.36 -4.84 -27.06
C ARG A 451 -0.17 -5.79 -27.00
N TYR A 452 1.02 -5.23 -26.86
CA TYR A 452 2.25 -5.99 -26.71
C TYR A 452 2.28 -6.80 -25.40
N LEU A 453 1.88 -6.18 -24.29
CA LEU A 453 1.84 -6.85 -22.99
C LEU A 453 0.82 -8.00 -22.94
N LEU A 454 -0.28 -7.91 -23.69
CA LEU A 454 -1.28 -8.99 -23.75
C LEU A 454 -0.66 -10.27 -24.30
N GLN A 455 0.16 -10.14 -25.35
CA GLN A 455 0.90 -11.24 -25.97
C GLN A 455 2.04 -11.72 -25.05
N ASP A 456 2.83 -10.80 -24.51
CA ASP A 456 4.04 -11.14 -23.75
C ASP A 456 3.75 -11.77 -22.38
N THR A 457 2.55 -11.51 -21.84
CA THR A 457 2.09 -12.05 -20.55
C THR A 457 1.16 -13.25 -20.69
N GLU A 458 1.02 -13.80 -21.90
CA GLU A 458 0.25 -15.01 -22.11
C GLU A 458 0.86 -16.18 -21.32
N LEU A 459 0.02 -16.89 -20.57
CA LEU A 459 0.45 -18.01 -19.74
C LEU A 459 0.52 -19.27 -20.61
N PRO A 460 1.63 -20.03 -20.60
CA PRO A 460 1.76 -21.21 -21.44
C PRO A 460 0.74 -22.30 -21.05
N ASP A 461 0.16 -22.92 -22.09
CA ASP A 461 -0.71 -24.09 -21.96
C ASP A 461 -0.03 -25.23 -21.21
N ARG A 462 -0.83 -26.05 -20.51
CA ARG A 462 -0.33 -27.16 -19.68
C ARG A 462 0.57 -28.13 -20.46
N ASP A 463 0.26 -28.38 -21.73
CA ASP A 463 0.98 -29.32 -22.59
C ASP A 463 2.28 -28.71 -23.18
N SER A 464 2.40 -27.38 -23.13
CA SER A 464 3.55 -26.62 -23.65
C SER A 464 4.64 -26.37 -22.60
N ARG A 465 4.41 -26.76 -21.34
CA ARG A 465 5.34 -26.49 -20.22
C ARG A 465 6.61 -27.33 -20.23
N SER A 466 6.63 -28.45 -20.95
CA SER A 466 7.73 -29.42 -20.93
C SER A 466 8.83 -29.16 -21.97
N GLY A 467 8.76 -28.05 -22.71
CA GLY A 467 9.81 -27.73 -23.65
C GLY A 467 9.48 -26.48 -24.42
N VAL A 468 10.48 -25.61 -24.47
CA VAL A 468 10.57 -24.39 -25.27
C VAL A 468 10.03 -23.13 -24.59
N ASP A 469 11.01 -22.33 -24.19
CA ASP A 469 10.97 -20.89 -24.01
C ASP A 469 10.71 -20.22 -25.39
N THR A 470 9.56 -20.51 -26.02
CA THR A 470 9.26 -20.15 -27.43
C THR A 470 8.77 -18.73 -27.62
N SER A 471 8.53 -17.98 -26.54
CA SER A 471 8.08 -16.60 -26.67
C SER A 471 9.30 -15.70 -26.74
N ALA A 472 9.47 -14.96 -27.85
CA ALA A 472 10.41 -13.84 -27.96
C ALA A 472 10.08 -12.67 -27.01
N SER A 473 9.24 -12.90 -26.00
CA SER A 473 8.86 -11.94 -24.97
C SER A 473 10.08 -11.58 -24.12
N PRO A 474 10.28 -10.29 -23.82
CA PRO A 474 11.31 -9.87 -22.87
C PRO A 474 10.96 -10.24 -21.41
N ILE A 475 9.75 -10.73 -21.14
CA ILE A 475 9.24 -11.03 -19.79
C ILE A 475 9.37 -12.53 -19.49
N ALA A 476 10.12 -12.85 -18.43
CA ALA A 476 10.29 -14.21 -17.95
C ALA A 476 8.94 -14.82 -17.51
N VAL A 477 8.76 -16.14 -17.73
CA VAL A 477 7.47 -16.83 -17.51
C VAL A 477 6.95 -16.66 -16.08
N GLU A 478 7.85 -16.69 -15.11
CA GLU A 478 7.58 -16.50 -13.68
C GLU A 478 7.10 -15.09 -13.33
N GLU A 479 7.46 -14.08 -14.13
CA GLU A 479 7.08 -12.68 -13.91
C GLU A 479 5.76 -12.31 -14.62
N ARG A 480 5.36 -13.08 -15.64
CA ARG A 480 4.13 -12.84 -16.43
C ARG A 480 2.89 -12.62 -15.57
N PRO A 481 2.61 -13.41 -14.50
CA PRO A 481 1.45 -13.15 -13.62
C PRO A 481 1.41 -11.72 -13.07
N ASN A 482 2.56 -11.20 -12.62
CA ASN A 482 2.66 -9.87 -12.05
C ASN A 482 2.46 -8.78 -13.11
N PHE A 483 3.11 -8.92 -14.27
CA PHE A 483 2.93 -7.97 -15.38
C PHE A 483 1.49 -7.99 -15.92
N ARG A 484 0.83 -9.14 -15.92
CA ARG A 484 -0.57 -9.28 -16.30
C ARG A 484 -1.49 -8.52 -15.35
N ARG A 485 -1.29 -8.68 -14.04
CA ARG A 485 -1.97 -7.90 -12.98
C ARG A 485 -1.77 -6.39 -13.16
N LEU A 486 -0.54 -5.94 -13.44
CA LEU A 486 -0.24 -4.52 -13.63
C LEU A 486 -0.85 -3.97 -14.94
N SER A 487 -0.81 -4.76 -16.01
CA SER A 487 -1.32 -4.36 -17.32
C SER A 487 -2.85 -4.24 -17.32
N VAL A 488 -3.56 -5.18 -16.71
CA VAL A 488 -5.02 -5.10 -16.62
C VAL A 488 -5.47 -3.92 -15.75
N ALA A 489 -4.73 -3.61 -14.68
CA ALA A 489 -5.01 -2.44 -13.85
C ALA A 489 -4.83 -1.14 -14.66
N LEU A 490 -3.79 -1.05 -15.49
CA LEU A 490 -3.59 0.07 -16.41
C LEU A 490 -4.72 0.15 -17.47
N ALA A 491 -5.13 -0.98 -18.03
CA ALA A 491 -6.20 -1.06 -19.03
C ALA A 491 -7.54 -0.56 -18.48
N ALA A 492 -7.91 -1.00 -17.27
CA ALA A 492 -9.12 -0.53 -16.58
C ALA A 492 -9.09 0.99 -16.35
N ARG A 493 -7.93 1.55 -15.95
CA ARG A 493 -7.79 3.00 -15.77
C ARG A 493 -7.85 3.78 -17.07
N LEU A 494 -7.28 3.26 -18.15
CA LEU A 494 -7.41 3.86 -19.48
C LEU A 494 -8.87 3.88 -19.94
N LYS A 495 -9.61 2.80 -19.72
CA LYS A 495 -11.04 2.76 -20.06
C LYS A 495 -11.81 3.89 -19.40
N GLN A 496 -11.63 4.05 -18.09
CA GLN A 496 -12.24 5.15 -17.34
C GLN A 496 -11.88 6.52 -17.91
N GLU A 497 -10.64 6.70 -18.36
CA GLU A 497 -10.19 7.95 -18.95
C GLU A 497 -10.80 8.21 -20.34
N PHE A 498 -10.88 7.20 -21.21
CA PHE A 498 -11.56 7.33 -22.50
C PHE A 498 -13.04 7.71 -22.32
N ILE A 499 -13.74 7.02 -21.42
CA ILE A 499 -15.15 7.33 -21.07
C ILE A 499 -15.27 8.77 -20.55
N ARG A 500 -14.37 9.19 -19.64
CA ARG A 500 -14.35 10.55 -19.08
C ARG A 500 -14.15 11.62 -20.15
N ARG A 501 -13.37 11.33 -21.19
CA ARG A 501 -13.15 12.21 -22.35
C ARG A 501 -14.28 12.13 -23.39
N GLY A 502 -15.32 11.33 -23.17
CA GLY A 502 -16.40 11.11 -24.14
C GLY A 502 -15.96 10.33 -25.39
N ALA A 503 -14.83 9.63 -25.32
CA ALA A 503 -14.30 8.81 -26.40
C ALA A 503 -14.63 7.32 -26.18
N GLN A 504 -14.78 6.57 -27.27
CA GLN A 504 -14.95 5.12 -27.18
C GLN A 504 -13.62 4.46 -26.82
N PRO A 505 -13.58 3.56 -25.81
CA PRO A 505 -12.39 2.77 -25.50
C PRO A 505 -11.91 1.96 -26.71
N PRO A 506 -10.60 1.98 -27.05
CA PRO A 506 -10.05 1.15 -28.12
C PRO A 506 -10.25 -0.35 -27.88
N GLU A 507 -10.33 -1.14 -28.96
CA GLU A 507 -10.58 -2.59 -28.93
C GLU A 507 -9.66 -3.36 -27.96
N ILE A 508 -8.38 -2.96 -27.88
CA ILE A 508 -7.41 -3.62 -26.99
C ILE A 508 -7.81 -3.57 -25.51
N ILE A 509 -8.50 -2.51 -25.08
CA ILE A 509 -9.02 -2.40 -23.71
C ILE A 509 -10.10 -3.46 -23.47
N GLU A 510 -11.01 -3.67 -24.43
CA GLU A 510 -12.02 -4.70 -24.33
C GLU A 510 -11.44 -6.12 -24.50
N SER A 511 -10.34 -6.28 -25.24
CA SER A 511 -9.59 -7.55 -25.27
C SER A 511 -9.04 -7.90 -23.89
N TRP A 512 -8.40 -6.93 -23.21
CA TRP A 512 -7.94 -7.12 -21.83
C TRP A 512 -9.09 -7.42 -20.88
N ARG A 513 -10.24 -6.76 -21.04
CA ARG A 513 -11.44 -7.04 -20.25
C ARG A 513 -11.90 -8.48 -20.45
N THR A 514 -12.06 -8.92 -21.69
CA THR A 514 -12.50 -10.27 -22.03
C THR A 514 -11.56 -11.32 -21.44
N VAL A 515 -10.26 -11.18 -21.71
CA VAL A 515 -9.24 -12.12 -21.24
C VAL A 515 -9.16 -12.15 -19.72
N SER A 516 -9.40 -11.01 -19.06
CA SER A 516 -9.35 -10.94 -17.61
C SER A 516 -10.48 -11.72 -16.93
N LEU A 517 -11.67 -11.84 -17.54
CA LEU A 517 -12.85 -12.46 -16.92
C LEU A 517 -12.62 -13.95 -16.62
N GLU A 518 -11.88 -14.63 -17.50
CA GLU A 518 -11.55 -16.04 -17.39
C GLU A 518 -10.14 -16.27 -16.82
N ASP A 519 -9.46 -15.20 -16.41
CA ASP A 519 -8.09 -15.29 -15.96
C ASP A 519 -7.96 -16.15 -14.70
N PRO A 520 -6.95 -17.04 -14.61
CA PRO A 520 -6.73 -17.84 -13.41
C PRO A 520 -6.43 -16.99 -12.16
N LEU A 521 -5.97 -15.75 -12.31
CA LEU A 521 -5.57 -14.85 -11.24
C LEU A 521 -6.74 -13.96 -10.79
N PRO A 522 -7.15 -14.02 -9.51
CA PRO A 522 -8.26 -13.23 -9.00
C PRO A 522 -7.99 -11.72 -9.07
N GLU A 523 -6.75 -11.30 -8.81
CA GLU A 523 -6.31 -9.91 -8.97
C GLU A 523 -6.48 -9.39 -10.41
N VAL A 524 -6.43 -10.26 -11.42
CA VAL A 524 -6.65 -9.89 -12.82
C VAL A 524 -8.14 -9.75 -13.11
N ARG A 525 -8.95 -10.73 -12.67
CA ARG A 525 -10.42 -10.68 -12.79
C ARG A 525 -11.01 -9.43 -12.17
N ARG A 526 -10.48 -9.02 -11.01
CA ARG A 526 -11.04 -7.91 -10.22
C ARG A 526 -10.72 -6.52 -10.74
N ALA A 527 -9.77 -6.38 -11.66
CA ALA A 527 -9.30 -5.07 -12.12
C ALA A 527 -10.40 -4.20 -12.75
N TRP A 528 -11.50 -4.80 -13.21
CA TRP A 528 -12.62 -4.12 -13.86
C TRP A 528 -13.83 -3.88 -12.96
N HIS A 529 -13.80 -4.33 -11.69
CA HIS A 529 -14.91 -4.06 -10.77
C HIS A 529 -15.08 -2.57 -10.45
N ASP A 530 -14.02 -1.76 -10.67
CA ASP A 530 -14.07 -0.29 -10.70
C ASP A 530 -15.00 0.29 -11.82
N GLU A 531 -15.69 -0.54 -12.64
CA GLU A 531 -16.50 -0.09 -13.79
C GLU A 531 -18.02 -0.17 -13.61
N THR A 532 -18.54 -1.00 -12.70
CA THR A 532 -19.92 -1.50 -12.84
C THR A 532 -21.05 -0.57 -12.39
N PHE A 533 -20.79 0.59 -11.80
CA PHE A 533 -21.87 1.41 -11.19
C PHE A 533 -21.88 2.90 -11.52
N LYS A 534 -21.22 3.36 -12.60
CA LYS A 534 -21.35 4.76 -13.09
C LYS A 534 -22.35 4.97 -14.22
N THR A 535 -23.14 3.96 -14.57
CA THR A 535 -24.34 4.11 -15.41
C THR A 535 -25.57 3.75 -14.59
N GLY A 536 -26.01 4.69 -13.77
CA GLY A 536 -27.24 4.66 -12.98
C GLY A 536 -27.60 6.08 -12.58
#